data_AF-W0I425-F1
#
_entry.id   AF-W0I425-F1
#
_cell.length_a   1.000
_cell.length_b   1.000
_cell.length_c   1.000
_cell.angle_alpha   90.00
_cell.angle_beta   90.00
_cell.angle_gamma   90.00
#
_symmetry.space_group_name_H-M   'P 1'
#
loop_
_entity.id
_entity.type
_entity.pdbx_description
1 polymer ?
#
loop_
_entity_poly.entity_id
_entity_poly.type
_entity_poly.pdbx_seq_one_letter_code
_entity_poly.pdbx_strand_id
1 'polypeptide(L)'
;MIIGVVGKIAAGKTTIAKFLEEKGFCRISCSDPLIDLLTHNVDAYSWIPELPEKTKPTRDRLIEYGKYLKETYGEDILIRLALDKMRYCRDVVIDGVRSRGEIEAIKQRGGVIIYVEAKPELRYERLVKRKAEKDKAIKSFEDFKRMDNEEERLYYTSKLKGLADFTIVNEGTLEDLRKDVEKILEFLDTLIVIAPCLLSPFTVYRGPKEKEYRTASALMRLFGKYHYLKILAYPCPEFLLLDFPRLPASKEVYEKLGMREYAKKVAEFVERVIKEENPSRVILIGVKGSPTCGVFHTTSSDPEEYPYEKIEEFKKLSKKERFKLATEIAKDFKLIEGEGILFEILKRKIEGIYLEVDKDNLKESLQTISYYFTSLKP
;
A
#
# COMPACT_ATOMS: atom_id res chain seq x y z
N MET A 1 -10.24 5.20 -3.18
CA MET A 1 -9.23 4.28 -3.76
C MET A 1 -9.36 4.28 -5.27
N ILE A 2 -8.27 4.12 -6.03
CA ILE A 2 -8.33 4.02 -7.50
C ILE A 2 -7.74 2.66 -7.91
N ILE A 3 -8.47 1.88 -8.69
CA ILE A 3 -8.00 0.60 -9.24
C ILE A 3 -8.04 0.64 -10.77
N GLY A 4 -6.88 0.55 -11.41
CA GLY A 4 -6.75 0.37 -12.86
C GLY A 4 -6.69 -1.11 -13.22
N VAL A 5 -7.53 -1.55 -14.16
CA VAL A 5 -7.53 -2.94 -14.64
C VAL A 5 -6.91 -3.01 -16.03
N VAL A 6 -5.81 -3.75 -16.14
CA VAL A 6 -4.99 -3.93 -17.34
C VAL A 6 -5.02 -5.41 -17.77
N GLY A 7 -4.80 -5.69 -19.04
CA GLY A 7 -4.74 -7.06 -19.56
C GLY A 7 -5.20 -7.14 -21.01
N LYS A 8 -4.94 -8.29 -21.65
CA LYS A 8 -5.30 -8.51 -23.05
C LYS A 8 -6.81 -8.59 -23.27
N ILE A 9 -7.24 -8.49 -24.54
CA ILE A 9 -8.64 -8.70 -24.91
C ILE A 9 -9.15 -10.07 -24.43
N ALA A 10 -10.39 -10.11 -23.95
CA ALA A 10 -11.05 -11.30 -23.40
C ALA A 10 -10.34 -11.97 -22.19
N ALA A 11 -9.37 -11.30 -21.54
CA ALA A 11 -8.70 -11.81 -20.33
C ALA A 11 -9.57 -11.77 -19.06
N GLY A 12 -10.68 -11.02 -19.03
CA GLY A 12 -11.58 -10.93 -17.86
C GLY A 12 -11.59 -9.58 -17.14
N LYS A 13 -10.93 -8.54 -17.67
CA LYS A 13 -10.89 -7.19 -17.09
C LYS A 13 -12.27 -6.63 -16.72
N THR A 14 -13.20 -6.68 -17.67
CA THR A 14 -14.56 -6.19 -17.49
C THR A 14 -15.30 -6.94 -16.39
N THR A 15 -15.01 -8.23 -16.20
CA THR A 15 -15.59 -9.04 -15.12
C THR A 15 -15.07 -8.56 -13.76
N ILE A 16 -13.76 -8.36 -13.61
CA ILE A 16 -13.17 -7.80 -12.37
C ILE A 16 -13.76 -6.42 -12.06
N ALA A 17 -13.87 -5.55 -13.07
CA ALA A 17 -14.45 -4.22 -12.87
C ALA A 17 -15.93 -4.27 -12.45
N LYS A 18 -16.70 -5.30 -12.86
CA LYS A 18 -18.07 -5.52 -12.36
C LYS A 18 -18.08 -6.01 -10.91
N PHE A 19 -17.17 -6.91 -10.55
CA PHE A 19 -17.05 -7.35 -9.15
C PHE A 19 -16.68 -6.20 -8.20
N LEU A 20 -15.82 -5.29 -8.65
CA LEU A 20 -15.50 -4.08 -7.90
C LEU A 20 -16.70 -3.13 -7.79
N GLU A 21 -17.48 -2.99 -8.86
CA GLU A 21 -18.74 -2.23 -8.86
C GLU A 21 -19.75 -2.82 -7.86
N GLU A 22 -19.89 -4.15 -7.78
CA GLU A 22 -20.70 -4.83 -6.75
C GLU A 22 -20.22 -4.53 -5.31
N LYS A 23 -18.94 -4.20 -5.11
CA LYS A 23 -18.35 -3.79 -3.82
C LYS A 23 -18.43 -2.28 -3.58
N GLY A 24 -19.13 -1.53 -4.45
CA GLY A 24 -19.39 -0.10 -4.28
C GLY A 24 -18.42 0.83 -5.02
N PHE A 25 -17.54 0.32 -5.88
CA PHE A 25 -16.69 1.17 -6.72
C PHE A 25 -17.50 1.80 -7.84
N CYS A 26 -17.27 3.09 -8.11
CA CYS A 26 -17.71 3.69 -9.37
C CYS A 26 -16.88 3.15 -10.51
N ARG A 27 -17.54 2.58 -11.52
CA ARG A 27 -16.89 2.03 -12.70
C ARG A 27 -16.85 3.06 -13.83
N ILE A 28 -15.69 3.20 -14.46
CA ILE A 28 -15.52 3.97 -15.69
C ILE A 28 -14.61 3.22 -16.66
N SER A 29 -14.92 3.26 -17.96
CA SER A 29 -13.97 2.79 -18.97
C SER A 29 -13.03 3.92 -19.39
N CYS A 30 -11.77 3.59 -19.66
CA CYS A 30 -10.79 4.56 -20.18
C CYS A 30 -11.24 5.21 -21.51
N SER A 31 -12.11 4.55 -22.29
CA SER A 31 -12.69 5.11 -23.51
C SER A 31 -13.91 5.99 -23.30
N ASP A 32 -14.53 6.00 -22.11
CA ASP A 32 -15.75 6.78 -21.86
C ASP A 32 -15.51 8.28 -22.09
N PRO A 33 -14.40 8.88 -21.60
CA PRO A 33 -14.10 10.27 -21.94
C PRO A 33 -13.99 10.57 -23.42
N LEU A 34 -13.45 9.65 -24.22
CA LEU A 34 -13.38 9.83 -25.67
C LEU A 34 -14.77 9.83 -26.31
N ILE A 35 -15.65 8.93 -25.85
CA ILE A 35 -17.03 8.86 -26.34
C ILE A 35 -17.78 10.14 -25.99
N ASP A 36 -17.66 10.60 -24.75
CA ASP A 36 -18.33 11.80 -24.27
C ASP A 36 -17.86 13.05 -25.03
N LEU A 37 -16.55 13.20 -25.22
CA LEU A 37 -15.98 14.31 -25.99
C LEU A 37 -16.37 14.28 -27.47
N LEU A 38 -16.43 13.10 -28.13
CA LEU A 38 -16.85 13.00 -29.55
C LEU A 38 -18.35 13.24 -29.74
N THR A 39 -19.16 12.90 -28.73
CA THR A 39 -20.63 13.03 -28.77
C THR A 39 -21.13 14.34 -28.15
N HIS A 40 -20.21 15.13 -27.58
CA HIS A 40 -20.47 16.38 -26.85
C HIS A 40 -21.32 16.18 -25.59
N ASN A 41 -21.23 15.01 -24.95
CA ASN A 41 -21.92 14.70 -23.69
C ASN A 41 -21.02 15.02 -22.48
N VAL A 42 -20.72 16.30 -22.28
CA VAL A 42 -19.61 16.75 -21.42
C VAL A 42 -20.02 17.42 -20.10
N ASP A 43 -21.32 17.46 -19.79
CA ASP A 43 -21.84 18.13 -18.59
C ASP A 43 -21.30 17.55 -17.28
N ALA A 44 -20.88 16.28 -17.30
CA ALA A 44 -20.33 15.59 -16.14
C ALA A 44 -18.89 16.03 -15.80
N TYR A 45 -18.22 16.81 -16.65
CA TYR A 45 -16.82 17.21 -16.48
C TYR A 45 -16.70 18.62 -15.89
N SER A 46 -15.72 18.82 -15.01
CA SER A 46 -15.39 20.16 -14.50
C SER A 46 -14.50 20.96 -15.45
N TRP A 47 -13.81 20.26 -16.34
CA TRP A 47 -12.99 20.83 -17.41
C TRP A 47 -12.92 19.85 -18.59
N ILE A 48 -12.79 20.39 -19.80
CA ILE A 48 -12.64 19.59 -21.03
C ILE A 48 -11.55 20.18 -21.92
N PRO A 49 -10.87 19.35 -22.73
CA PRO A 49 -10.04 19.84 -23.84
C PRO A 49 -10.92 20.43 -24.94
N GLU A 50 -10.26 21.00 -25.96
CA GLU A 50 -10.95 21.41 -27.18
C GLU A 50 -11.75 20.25 -27.80
N LEU A 51 -13.02 20.53 -28.12
CA LEU A 51 -13.94 19.54 -28.67
C LEU A 51 -13.74 19.41 -30.19
N PRO A 52 -13.66 18.18 -30.72
CA PRO A 52 -13.65 17.94 -32.15
C PRO A 52 -15.05 18.15 -32.73
N GLU A 53 -15.16 18.08 -34.04
CA GLU A 53 -16.47 17.99 -34.70
C GLU A 53 -17.27 16.80 -34.16
N LYS A 54 -18.55 17.06 -33.85
CA LYS A 54 -19.44 16.05 -33.31
C LYS A 54 -19.59 14.90 -34.29
N THR A 55 -19.30 13.69 -33.84
CA THR A 55 -19.32 12.51 -34.72
C THR A 55 -19.67 11.23 -33.96
N LYS A 56 -19.98 10.17 -34.70
CA LYS A 56 -20.27 8.87 -34.10
C LYS A 56 -18.96 8.24 -33.59
N PRO A 57 -18.95 7.66 -32.37
CA PRO A 57 -17.75 7.09 -31.75
C PRO A 57 -17.42 5.72 -32.36
N THR A 58 -16.93 5.71 -33.61
CA THR A 58 -16.42 4.48 -34.23
C THR A 58 -15.03 4.12 -33.67
N ARG A 59 -14.63 2.85 -33.80
CA ARG A 59 -13.34 2.37 -33.27
C ARG A 59 -12.16 3.19 -33.79
N ASP A 60 -12.13 3.47 -35.09
CA ASP A 60 -11.02 4.20 -35.72
C ASP A 60 -10.97 5.66 -35.26
N ARG A 61 -12.14 6.31 -35.11
CA ARG A 61 -12.24 7.67 -34.56
C ARG A 61 -11.78 7.76 -33.11
N LEU A 62 -12.13 6.78 -32.28
CA LEU A 62 -11.68 6.73 -30.89
C LEU A 62 -10.15 6.57 -30.80
N ILE A 63 -9.56 5.76 -31.68
CA ILE A 63 -8.09 5.57 -31.72
C ILE A 63 -7.40 6.85 -32.19
N GLU A 64 -7.86 7.45 -33.29
CA GLU A 64 -7.33 8.69 -33.86
C GLU A 64 -7.40 9.84 -32.85
N TYR A 65 -8.58 10.08 -32.27
CA TYR A 65 -8.78 11.16 -31.32
C TYR A 65 -8.04 10.93 -30.00
N GLY A 66 -7.99 9.68 -29.52
CA GLY A 66 -7.20 9.31 -28.34
C GLY A 66 -5.71 9.58 -28.54
N LYS A 67 -5.17 9.31 -29.73
CA LYS A 67 -3.77 9.63 -30.06
C LYS A 67 -3.54 11.15 -30.05
N TYR A 68 -4.40 11.92 -30.71
CA TYR A 68 -4.33 13.38 -30.71
C TYR A 68 -4.34 13.97 -29.29
N LEU A 69 -5.25 13.52 -28.43
CA LEU A 69 -5.33 14.00 -27.05
C LEU A 69 -4.04 13.71 -26.26
N LYS A 70 -3.47 12.51 -26.45
CA LYS A 70 -2.24 12.13 -25.77
C LYS A 70 -1.03 12.93 -26.25
N GLU A 71 -0.92 13.17 -27.55
CA GLU A 71 0.15 13.99 -28.13
C GLU A 71 0.05 15.46 -27.69
N THR A 72 -1.17 15.98 -27.54
CA THR A 72 -1.41 17.40 -27.24
C THR A 72 -1.38 17.70 -25.73
N TYR A 73 -2.04 16.85 -24.93
CA TYR A 73 -2.27 17.11 -23.50
C TYR A 73 -1.47 16.18 -22.58
N GLY A 74 -0.78 15.18 -23.13
CA GLY A 74 0.00 14.18 -22.40
C GLY A 74 -0.71 12.83 -22.28
N GLU A 75 0.09 11.77 -22.10
CA GLU A 75 -0.39 10.38 -22.04
C GLU A 75 -1.41 10.09 -20.92
N ASP A 76 -1.46 10.93 -19.88
CA ASP A 76 -2.35 10.77 -18.73
C ASP A 76 -3.74 11.40 -18.89
N ILE A 77 -4.00 12.07 -20.02
CA ILE A 77 -5.22 12.85 -20.27
C ILE A 77 -6.51 12.05 -20.01
N LEU A 78 -6.57 10.80 -20.47
CA LEU A 78 -7.76 9.96 -20.30
C LEU A 78 -7.99 9.58 -18.83
N ILE A 79 -6.92 9.39 -18.05
CA ILE A 79 -7.03 9.14 -16.61
C ILE A 79 -7.50 10.39 -15.89
N ARG A 80 -6.98 11.57 -16.25
CA ARG A 80 -7.44 12.84 -15.66
C ARG A 80 -8.92 13.07 -15.92
N LEU A 81 -9.37 12.91 -17.15
CA LEU A 81 -10.78 13.06 -17.51
C LEU A 81 -11.66 12.00 -16.84
N ALA A 82 -11.21 10.74 -16.80
CA ALA A 82 -11.96 9.67 -16.16
C ALA A 82 -12.17 9.94 -14.66
N LEU A 83 -11.13 10.39 -13.96
CA LEU A 83 -11.21 10.72 -12.54
C LEU A 83 -12.01 12.01 -12.29
N ASP A 84 -11.93 13.00 -13.18
CA ASP A 84 -12.73 14.22 -13.09
C ASP A 84 -14.24 13.95 -13.22
N LYS A 85 -14.62 13.09 -14.18
CA LYS A 85 -16.01 12.61 -14.32
C LYS A 85 -16.47 11.85 -13.07
N MET A 86 -15.56 11.14 -12.41
CA MET A 86 -15.84 10.36 -11.20
C MET A 86 -15.45 11.10 -9.90
N ARG A 87 -15.32 12.43 -9.90
CA ARG A 87 -14.81 13.22 -8.77
C ARG A 87 -15.60 13.10 -7.45
N TYR A 88 -16.87 12.71 -7.53
CA TYR A 88 -17.73 12.50 -6.36
C TYR A 88 -17.72 11.06 -5.83
N CYS A 89 -16.98 10.16 -6.49
CA CYS A 89 -16.83 8.79 -6.06
C CYS A 89 -15.64 8.64 -5.12
N ARG A 90 -15.85 7.98 -3.99
CA ARG A 90 -14.78 7.64 -3.05
C ARG A 90 -13.80 6.62 -3.64
N ASP A 91 -14.35 5.61 -4.31
CA ASP A 91 -13.63 4.48 -4.88
C ASP A 91 -13.96 4.35 -6.37
N VAL A 92 -12.94 4.24 -7.21
CA VAL A 92 -13.07 4.24 -8.68
C VAL A 92 -12.32 3.05 -9.26
N VAL A 93 -12.98 2.30 -10.13
CA VAL A 93 -12.34 1.29 -10.98
C VAL A 93 -12.32 1.74 -12.44
N ILE A 94 -11.14 1.76 -13.03
CA ILE A 94 -10.90 2.14 -14.43
C ILE A 94 -10.65 0.87 -15.25
N ASP A 95 -11.62 0.50 -16.10
CA ASP A 95 -11.50 -0.63 -17.04
C ASP A 95 -10.88 -0.17 -18.36
N GLY A 96 -9.92 -0.92 -18.87
CA GLY A 96 -9.34 -0.69 -20.19
C GLY A 96 -8.16 0.28 -20.18
N VAL A 97 -7.37 0.27 -19.11
CA VAL A 97 -6.04 0.90 -19.07
C VAL A 97 -5.12 0.15 -20.04
N ARG A 98 -4.44 0.88 -20.93
CA ARG A 98 -3.73 0.36 -22.11
C ARG A 98 -2.33 0.92 -22.33
N SER A 99 -1.90 1.92 -21.58
CA SER A 99 -0.59 2.53 -21.76
C SER A 99 0.18 2.69 -20.47
N ARG A 100 1.50 2.83 -20.60
CA ARG A 100 2.40 3.11 -19.48
C ARG A 100 2.06 4.45 -18.81
N GLY A 101 1.78 5.50 -19.58
CA GLY A 101 1.44 6.81 -19.03
C GLY A 101 0.15 6.80 -18.22
N GLU A 102 -0.87 6.06 -18.66
CA GLU A 102 -2.11 5.86 -17.89
C GLU A 102 -1.83 5.11 -16.57
N ILE A 103 -1.01 4.05 -16.60
CA ILE A 103 -0.61 3.32 -15.39
C ILE A 103 0.12 4.24 -14.41
N GLU A 104 1.12 4.97 -14.89
CA GLU A 104 1.90 5.90 -14.07
C GLU A 104 1.00 7.00 -13.48
N ALA A 105 0.03 7.51 -14.25
CA ALA A 105 -0.93 8.50 -13.80
C ALA A 105 -1.86 8.00 -12.67
N ILE A 106 -2.29 6.74 -12.74
CA ILE A 106 -3.07 6.09 -11.68
C ILE A 106 -2.20 5.94 -10.42
N LYS A 107 -0.98 5.43 -10.57
CA LYS A 107 -0.05 5.21 -9.45
C LYS A 107 0.36 6.51 -8.74
N GLN A 108 0.66 7.56 -9.49
CA GLN A 108 0.99 8.88 -8.94
C GLN A 108 -0.14 9.47 -8.08
N ARG A 109 -1.38 9.05 -8.30
CA ARG A 109 -2.56 9.44 -7.51
C ARG A 109 -2.87 8.46 -6.38
N GLY A 110 -1.93 7.58 -6.04
CA GLY A 110 -2.09 6.56 -5.01
C GLY A 110 -2.91 5.34 -5.45
N GLY A 111 -3.19 5.20 -6.75
CA GLY A 111 -3.96 4.08 -7.29
C GLY A 111 -3.15 2.79 -7.48
N VAL A 112 -3.89 1.70 -7.67
CA VAL A 112 -3.38 0.33 -7.75
C VAL A 112 -3.66 -0.23 -9.15
N ILE A 113 -2.73 -1.00 -9.71
CA ILE A 113 -2.89 -1.67 -10.99
C ILE A 113 -3.05 -3.18 -10.82
N ILE A 114 -4.15 -3.73 -11.33
CA ILE A 114 -4.38 -5.17 -11.43
C ILE A 114 -4.21 -5.57 -12.89
N TYR A 115 -3.22 -6.43 -13.17
CA TYR A 115 -3.06 -7.05 -14.48
C TYR A 115 -3.75 -8.40 -14.53
N VAL A 116 -4.51 -8.64 -15.60
CA VAL A 116 -5.30 -9.85 -15.79
C VAL A 116 -4.77 -10.61 -16.98
N GLU A 117 -4.37 -11.85 -16.76
CA GLU A 117 -3.82 -12.75 -17.76
C GLU A 117 -4.73 -13.95 -17.98
N ALA A 118 -4.77 -14.45 -19.21
CA ALA A 118 -5.39 -15.73 -19.53
C ALA A 118 -4.75 -16.29 -20.81
N LYS A 119 -4.66 -17.62 -20.90
CA LYS A 119 -4.20 -18.34 -22.09
C LYS A 119 -4.94 -17.89 -23.36
N PRO A 120 -4.25 -17.72 -24.51
CA PRO A 120 -4.87 -17.33 -25.78
C PRO A 120 -6.08 -18.19 -26.17
N GLU A 121 -6.02 -19.49 -25.92
CA GLU A 121 -7.07 -20.46 -26.24
C GLU A 121 -8.36 -20.13 -25.47
N LEU A 122 -8.26 -19.92 -24.15
CA LEU A 122 -9.39 -19.53 -23.30
C LEU A 122 -9.94 -18.15 -23.67
N ARG A 123 -9.06 -17.20 -24.02
CA ARG A 123 -9.48 -15.86 -24.46
C ARG A 123 -10.26 -15.93 -25.76
N TYR A 124 -9.82 -16.75 -26.72
CA TYR A 124 -10.54 -16.99 -27.97
C TYR A 124 -11.91 -17.63 -27.72
N GLU A 125 -11.98 -18.68 -26.90
CA GLU A 125 -13.26 -19.31 -26.54
C GLU A 125 -14.26 -18.33 -25.92
N ARG A 126 -13.78 -17.48 -24.99
CA ARG A 126 -14.60 -16.44 -24.36
C ARG A 126 -15.09 -15.41 -25.38
N LEU A 127 -14.25 -15.04 -26.33
CA LEU A 127 -14.56 -14.09 -27.38
C LEU A 127 -15.64 -14.65 -28.32
N VAL A 128 -15.49 -15.90 -28.77
CA VAL A 128 -16.48 -16.61 -29.60
C VAL A 128 -17.81 -16.75 -28.88
N LYS A 129 -17.80 -17.12 -27.59
CA LYS A 129 -19.02 -17.25 -26.77
C LYS A 129 -19.75 -15.92 -26.57
N ARG A 130 -19.03 -14.81 -26.41
CA ARG A 130 -19.63 -13.48 -26.15
C ARG A 130 -20.41 -12.92 -27.34
N LYS A 131 -20.09 -13.31 -28.58
CA LYS A 131 -20.76 -12.85 -29.81
C LYS A 131 -20.94 -11.32 -29.90
N ALA A 132 -20.03 -10.54 -29.36
CA ALA A 132 -20.15 -9.08 -29.41
C ALA A 132 -19.96 -8.58 -30.86
N GLU A 133 -20.68 -7.55 -31.26
CA GLU A 133 -20.66 -7.08 -32.66
C GLU A 133 -19.27 -6.69 -33.15
N LYS A 134 -18.46 -6.09 -32.26
CA LYS A 134 -17.07 -5.70 -32.52
C LYS A 134 -16.11 -6.86 -32.72
N ASP A 135 -16.52 -8.08 -32.36
CA ASP A 135 -15.70 -9.30 -32.42
C ASP A 135 -16.07 -10.16 -33.65
N LYS A 136 -17.09 -9.78 -34.45
CA LYS A 136 -17.59 -10.51 -35.64
C LYS A 136 -16.54 -10.70 -36.74
N ALA A 137 -15.47 -9.91 -36.74
CA ALA A 137 -14.37 -10.02 -37.71
C ALA A 137 -13.41 -11.19 -37.42
N ILE A 138 -13.43 -11.73 -36.18
CA ILE A 138 -12.59 -12.84 -35.77
C ILE A 138 -13.29 -14.15 -36.14
N LYS A 139 -12.87 -14.75 -37.26
CA LYS A 139 -13.49 -15.97 -37.83
C LYS A 139 -12.76 -17.25 -37.45
N SER A 140 -11.51 -17.14 -37.02
CA SER A 140 -10.65 -18.26 -36.66
C SER A 140 -9.72 -17.92 -35.49
N PHE A 141 -9.15 -18.96 -34.88
CA PHE A 141 -8.11 -18.77 -33.85
C PHE A 141 -6.85 -18.10 -34.41
N GLU A 142 -6.57 -18.28 -35.70
CA GLU A 142 -5.44 -17.65 -36.38
C GLU A 142 -5.68 -16.15 -36.61
N ASP A 143 -6.90 -15.76 -37.00
CA ASP A 143 -7.29 -14.34 -37.06
C ASP A 143 -7.19 -13.67 -35.69
N PHE A 144 -7.60 -14.38 -34.63
CA PHE A 144 -7.45 -13.90 -33.26
C PHE A 144 -5.98 -13.71 -32.89
N LYS A 145 -5.10 -14.67 -33.19
CA LYS A 145 -3.66 -14.55 -32.93
C LYS A 145 -3.05 -13.36 -33.68
N ARG A 146 -3.44 -13.13 -34.94
CA ARG A 146 -2.98 -11.96 -35.70
C ARG A 146 -3.39 -10.66 -35.01
N MET A 147 -4.67 -10.53 -34.64
CA MET A 147 -5.17 -9.34 -33.94
C MET A 147 -4.53 -9.14 -32.56
N ASP A 148 -4.33 -10.20 -31.78
CA ASP A 148 -3.69 -10.14 -30.47
C ASP A 148 -2.23 -9.69 -30.59
N ASN A 149 -1.53 -10.11 -31.66
CA ASN A 149 -0.17 -9.68 -31.95
C ASN A 149 -0.10 -8.22 -32.42
N GLU A 150 -1.07 -7.76 -33.21
CA GLU A 150 -1.19 -6.35 -33.60
C GLU A 150 -1.46 -5.46 -32.37
N GLU A 151 -2.38 -5.86 -31.49
CA GLU A 151 -2.67 -5.16 -30.24
C GLU A 151 -1.42 -5.12 -29.34
N GLU A 152 -0.69 -6.22 -29.24
CA GLU A 152 0.58 -6.28 -28.51
C GLU A 152 1.65 -5.34 -29.11
N ARG A 153 1.72 -5.22 -30.45
CA ARG A 153 2.66 -4.27 -31.11
C ARG A 153 2.29 -2.81 -30.87
N LEU A 154 0.99 -2.51 -30.76
CA LEU A 154 0.48 -1.14 -30.55
C LEU A 154 0.59 -0.70 -29.09
N TYR A 155 0.20 -1.56 -28.16
CA TYR A 155 0.03 -1.19 -26.75
C TYR A 155 1.10 -1.79 -25.82
N TYR A 156 1.91 -2.72 -26.32
CA TYR A 156 2.92 -3.44 -25.54
C TYR A 156 2.37 -3.99 -24.22
N THR A 157 1.15 -4.55 -24.27
CA THR A 157 0.41 -4.99 -23.08
C THR A 157 1.19 -5.96 -22.21
N SER A 158 2.02 -6.83 -22.80
CA SER A 158 2.89 -7.74 -22.06
C SER A 158 3.93 -7.00 -21.19
N LYS A 159 4.43 -5.85 -21.65
CA LYS A 159 5.38 -5.02 -20.89
C LYS A 159 4.70 -4.31 -19.72
N LEU A 160 3.38 -4.08 -19.80
CA LEU A 160 2.61 -3.46 -18.72
C LEU A 160 2.46 -4.39 -17.50
N LYS A 161 2.58 -5.71 -17.67
CA LYS A 161 2.57 -6.69 -16.57
C LYS A 161 3.63 -6.36 -15.51
N GLY A 162 4.83 -5.93 -15.94
CA GLY A 162 5.91 -5.54 -15.03
C GLY A 162 5.62 -4.26 -14.22
N LEU A 163 4.64 -3.46 -14.66
CA LEU A 163 4.22 -2.23 -13.99
C LEU A 163 3.02 -2.45 -13.08
N ALA A 164 2.37 -3.61 -13.12
CA ALA A 164 1.21 -3.88 -12.29
C ALA A 164 1.58 -3.98 -10.81
N ASP A 165 0.61 -3.82 -9.91
CA ASP A 165 0.73 -4.04 -8.46
C ASP A 165 0.21 -5.42 -8.05
N PHE A 166 -0.72 -5.99 -8.82
CA PHE A 166 -1.20 -7.36 -8.69
C PHE A 166 -1.33 -8.02 -10.08
N THR A 167 -1.18 -9.33 -10.12
CA THR A 167 -1.42 -10.12 -11.34
C THR A 167 -2.41 -11.24 -11.00
N ILE A 168 -3.49 -11.35 -11.78
CA ILE A 168 -4.45 -12.45 -11.67
C ILE A 168 -4.36 -13.31 -12.93
N VAL A 169 -4.17 -14.62 -12.75
CA VAL A 169 -4.20 -15.61 -13.84
C VAL A 169 -5.62 -16.19 -13.92
N ASN A 170 -6.42 -15.64 -14.82
CA ASN A 170 -7.83 -15.98 -15.01
C ASN A 170 -8.00 -17.21 -15.91
N GLU A 171 -7.55 -18.37 -15.42
CA GLU A 171 -7.71 -19.69 -16.07
C GLU A 171 -8.73 -20.59 -15.37
N GLY A 172 -9.14 -20.25 -14.15
CA GLY A 172 -10.13 -20.99 -13.37
C GLY A 172 -11.58 -20.60 -13.66
N THR A 173 -12.43 -20.87 -12.68
CA THR A 173 -13.85 -20.53 -12.71
C THR A 173 -14.08 -19.05 -12.40
N LEU A 174 -15.31 -18.58 -12.62
CA LEU A 174 -15.72 -17.23 -12.22
C LEU A 174 -15.59 -17.00 -10.71
N GLU A 175 -15.82 -18.05 -9.91
CA GLU A 175 -15.70 -18.00 -8.46
C GLU A 175 -14.24 -17.90 -8.01
N ASP A 176 -13.33 -18.59 -8.69
CA ASP A 176 -11.89 -18.45 -8.42
C ASP A 176 -11.43 -17.01 -8.69
N LEU A 177 -11.87 -16.43 -9.80
CA LEU A 177 -11.60 -15.03 -10.13
C LEU A 177 -12.16 -14.07 -9.07
N ARG A 178 -13.36 -14.33 -8.55
CA ARG A 178 -13.98 -13.54 -7.49
C ARG A 178 -13.13 -13.57 -6.22
N LYS A 179 -12.72 -14.77 -5.80
CA LYS A 179 -11.85 -14.97 -4.62
C LYS A 179 -10.51 -14.26 -4.74
N ASP A 180 -9.90 -14.28 -5.92
CA ASP A 180 -8.63 -13.57 -6.14
C ASP A 180 -8.78 -12.06 -6.05
N VAL A 181 -9.89 -11.50 -6.55
CA VAL A 181 -10.21 -10.07 -6.36
C VAL A 181 -10.45 -9.75 -4.88
N GLU A 182 -11.17 -10.60 -4.16
CA GLU A 182 -11.45 -10.40 -2.72
C GLU A 182 -10.18 -10.44 -1.87
N LYS A 183 -9.25 -11.36 -2.13
CA LYS A 183 -7.94 -11.39 -1.47
C LYS A 183 -7.13 -10.12 -1.70
N ILE A 184 -7.18 -9.57 -2.92
CA ILE A 184 -6.50 -8.29 -3.22
C ILE A 184 -7.16 -7.16 -2.43
N LEU A 185 -8.49 -7.09 -2.39
CA LEU A 185 -9.20 -6.07 -1.63
C LEU A 185 -8.91 -6.14 -0.12
N GLU A 186 -8.92 -7.35 0.45
CA GLU A 186 -8.55 -7.59 1.85
C GLU A 186 -7.13 -7.09 2.15
N PHE A 187 -6.19 -7.34 1.23
CA PHE A 187 -4.83 -6.83 1.38
C PHE A 187 -4.72 -5.31 1.24
N LEU A 188 -5.42 -4.72 0.27
CA LEU A 188 -5.46 -3.27 0.10
C LEU A 188 -6.05 -2.56 1.32
N ASP A 189 -6.87 -3.25 2.11
CA ASP A 189 -7.43 -2.77 3.37
C ASP A 189 -6.61 -3.16 4.61
N THR A 190 -5.31 -3.42 4.43
CA THR A 190 -4.39 -3.65 5.55
C THR A 190 -4.04 -2.34 6.27
N LEU A 191 -4.16 -2.35 7.61
CA LEU A 191 -3.65 -1.31 8.50
C LEU A 191 -2.34 -1.74 9.17
N ILE A 192 -1.27 -0.98 8.94
CA ILE A 192 0.02 -1.18 9.60
C ILE A 192 0.10 -0.25 10.81
N VAL A 193 0.22 -0.82 12.01
CA VAL A 193 0.43 -0.10 13.26
C VAL A 193 1.91 -0.20 13.63
N ILE A 194 2.64 0.90 13.67
CA ILE A 194 4.12 0.86 13.75
C ILE A 194 4.70 1.78 14.81
N ALA A 195 5.76 1.32 15.47
CA ALA A 195 6.55 2.14 16.37
C ALA A 195 7.06 3.40 15.64
N PRO A 196 6.80 4.61 16.16
CA PRO A 196 7.07 5.85 15.42
C PRO A 196 8.57 6.05 15.13
N CYS A 197 9.44 5.52 16.00
CA CYS A 197 10.89 5.62 15.84
C CYS A 197 11.45 4.80 14.67
N LEU A 198 10.65 3.91 14.07
CA LEU A 198 10.99 3.17 12.85
C LEU A 198 10.77 3.99 11.58
N LEU A 199 9.92 5.02 11.61
CA LEU A 199 9.70 5.92 10.47
C LEU A 199 10.37 7.29 10.69
N SER A 200 10.33 7.78 11.93
CA SER A 200 10.92 9.05 12.35
C SER A 200 11.90 8.82 13.50
N PRO A 201 13.21 8.70 13.22
CA PRO A 201 14.19 8.26 14.22
C PRO A 201 14.52 9.34 15.28
N PHE A 202 13.88 10.52 15.22
CA PHE A 202 14.07 11.63 16.15
C PHE A 202 13.47 11.38 17.53
N THR A 203 12.56 10.41 17.67
CA THR A 203 11.95 10.02 18.95
C THR A 203 12.79 9.01 19.75
N VAL A 204 13.95 8.58 19.21
CA VAL A 204 14.87 7.67 19.90
C VAL A 204 15.53 8.38 21.08
N TYR A 205 15.57 7.73 22.23
CA TYR A 205 15.91 8.30 23.54
C TYR A 205 17.16 9.20 23.60
N ARG A 206 18.26 8.80 22.95
CA ARG A 206 19.55 9.53 22.89
C ARG A 206 19.77 10.29 21.57
N GLY A 207 18.75 10.35 20.74
CA GLY A 207 18.83 10.78 19.35
C GLY A 207 19.43 9.71 18.43
N PRO A 208 19.22 9.87 17.11
CA PRO A 208 19.62 8.89 16.11
C PRO A 208 21.13 8.84 15.87
N LYS A 209 21.63 7.63 15.59
CA LYS A 209 22.89 7.33 14.89
C LYS A 209 22.55 6.87 13.47
N GLU A 210 23.59 6.56 12.69
CA GLU A 210 23.48 6.08 11.32
C GLU A 210 22.51 4.90 11.16
N LYS A 211 22.53 3.94 12.10
CA LYS A 211 21.67 2.76 12.01
C LYS A 211 20.19 3.09 12.08
N GLU A 212 19.79 4.06 12.90
CA GLU A 212 18.40 4.50 12.98
C GLU A 212 17.95 5.23 11.71
N TYR A 213 18.80 6.09 11.12
CA TYR A 213 18.53 6.73 9.83
C TYR A 213 18.39 5.70 8.69
N ARG A 214 19.32 4.73 8.63
CA ARG A 214 19.28 3.65 7.65
C ARG A 214 18.01 2.81 7.78
N THR A 215 17.62 2.47 9.00
CA THR A 215 16.37 1.72 9.27
C THR A 215 15.15 2.48 8.77
N ALA A 216 15.02 3.75 9.15
CA ALA A 216 13.89 4.58 8.73
C ALA A 216 13.81 4.75 7.21
N SER A 217 14.94 5.05 6.57
CA SER A 217 15.03 5.16 5.11
C SER A 217 14.63 3.86 4.40
N ALA A 218 15.08 2.71 4.90
CA ALA A 218 14.75 1.42 4.31
C ALA A 218 13.27 1.04 4.47
N LEU A 219 12.68 1.30 5.64
CA LEU A 219 11.25 1.05 5.88
C LEU A 219 10.36 1.99 5.07
N MET A 220 10.69 3.28 5.01
CA MET A 220 9.96 4.23 4.14
C MET A 220 10.04 3.82 2.67
N ARG A 221 11.19 3.35 2.19
CA ARG A 221 11.34 2.82 0.83
C ARG A 221 10.50 1.55 0.61
N LEU A 222 10.43 0.67 1.60
CA LEU A 222 9.60 -0.53 1.52
C LEU A 222 8.12 -0.16 1.45
N PHE A 223 7.62 0.64 2.39
CA PHE A 223 6.23 1.07 2.41
C PHE A 223 5.86 1.95 1.20
N GLY A 224 6.80 2.70 0.64
CA GLY A 224 6.59 3.43 -0.63
C GLY A 224 6.26 2.52 -1.81
N LYS A 225 6.67 1.24 -1.81
CA LYS A 225 6.24 0.26 -2.83
C LYS A 225 4.79 -0.21 -2.62
N TYR A 226 4.28 -0.07 -1.41
CA TYR A 226 2.94 -0.45 -0.98
C TYR A 226 2.18 0.79 -0.49
N HIS A 227 2.34 1.92 -1.19
CA HIS A 227 1.87 3.25 -0.78
C HIS A 227 0.34 3.33 -0.59
N TYR A 228 -0.39 2.33 -1.08
CA TYR A 228 -1.83 2.20 -0.94
C TYR A 228 -2.26 1.60 0.41
N LEU A 229 -1.33 1.06 1.20
CA LEU A 229 -1.60 0.56 2.56
C LEU A 229 -1.70 1.72 3.55
N LYS A 230 -2.55 1.56 4.56
CA LYS A 230 -2.72 2.55 5.64
C LYS A 230 -1.67 2.33 6.72
N ILE A 231 -1.05 3.40 7.21
CA ILE A 231 -0.03 3.34 8.27
C ILE A 231 -0.44 4.23 9.44
N LEU A 232 -0.56 3.63 10.62
CA LEU A 232 -0.71 4.30 11.91
C LEU A 232 0.61 4.25 12.68
N ALA A 233 1.32 5.37 12.73
CA ALA A 233 2.42 5.55 13.68
C ALA A 233 1.84 6.02 15.03
N TYR A 234 1.86 5.14 16.04
CA TYR A 234 1.27 5.47 17.34
C TYR A 234 2.17 6.42 18.17
N PRO A 235 1.61 7.18 19.13
CA PRO A 235 2.41 7.98 20.06
C PRO A 235 3.38 7.11 20.86
N CYS A 236 4.66 7.47 20.91
CA CYS A 236 5.66 6.69 21.66
C CYS A 236 5.40 6.85 23.18
N PRO A 237 5.09 5.77 23.92
CA PRO A 237 4.78 5.88 25.34
C PRO A 237 5.99 6.34 26.16
N GLU A 238 7.21 5.95 25.77
CA GLU A 238 8.44 6.44 26.40
C GLU A 238 8.67 7.94 26.22
N PHE A 239 8.29 8.48 25.06
CA PHE A 239 8.36 9.93 24.81
C PHE A 239 7.30 10.67 25.62
N LEU A 240 6.08 10.12 25.72
CA LEU A 240 5.01 10.74 26.51
C LEU A 240 5.34 10.81 28.01
N LEU A 241 6.12 9.85 28.53
CA LEU A 241 6.49 9.81 29.94
C LEU A 241 7.71 10.70 30.26
N LEU A 242 8.79 10.61 29.47
CA LEU A 242 10.09 11.20 29.82
C LEU A 242 10.58 12.28 28.84
N ASP A 243 9.80 12.60 27.82
CA ASP A 243 10.14 13.50 26.71
C ASP A 243 11.38 13.05 25.91
N PHE A 244 12.01 14.02 25.23
CA PHE A 244 13.30 13.89 24.60
C PHE A 244 14.27 14.96 25.13
N PRO A 245 15.54 14.59 25.35
CA PRO A 245 16.06 13.23 25.33
C PRO A 245 15.81 12.52 26.66
N ARG A 246 15.85 11.18 26.67
CA ARG A 246 15.59 10.38 27.88
C ARG A 246 16.69 9.36 28.11
N LEU A 247 17.03 9.14 29.38
CA LEU A 247 18.02 8.15 29.81
C LEU A 247 17.55 6.75 29.35
N PRO A 248 18.43 5.88 28.82
CA PRO A 248 18.02 4.52 28.51
C PRO A 248 17.57 3.82 29.80
N ALA A 249 16.50 3.04 29.73
CA ALA A 249 15.92 2.30 30.84
C ALA A 249 15.47 0.93 30.34
N SER A 250 15.48 -0.07 31.21
CA SER A 250 14.90 -1.39 30.96
C SER A 250 13.38 -1.38 31.19
N LYS A 251 12.73 -2.52 30.91
CA LYS A 251 11.29 -2.69 31.13
C LYS A 251 10.89 -2.48 32.59
N GLU A 252 11.62 -3.05 33.53
CA GLU A 252 11.35 -3.00 34.97
C GLU A 252 11.49 -1.57 35.51
N VAL A 253 12.51 -0.84 35.05
CA VAL A 253 12.69 0.58 35.36
C VAL A 253 11.49 1.40 34.84
N TYR A 254 11.07 1.17 33.60
CA TYR A 254 9.91 1.87 33.05
C TYR A 254 8.60 1.53 33.79
N GLU A 255 8.40 0.29 34.23
CA GLU A 255 7.27 -0.07 35.10
C GLU A 255 7.29 0.74 36.40
N LYS A 256 8.44 0.83 37.08
CA LYS A 256 8.60 1.62 38.32
C LYS A 256 8.35 3.12 38.10
N LEU A 257 8.65 3.64 36.90
CA LEU A 257 8.36 5.02 36.49
C LEU A 257 6.88 5.24 36.07
N GLY A 258 6.01 4.24 36.13
CA GLY A 258 4.58 4.39 35.80
C GLY A 258 4.25 4.24 34.30
N MET A 259 5.15 3.66 33.49
CA MET A 259 4.97 3.51 32.03
C MET A 259 3.67 2.79 31.65
N ARG A 260 3.20 1.86 32.48
CA ARG A 260 1.99 1.07 32.19
C ARG A 260 0.74 1.91 32.00
N GLU A 261 0.62 3.07 32.66
CA GLU A 261 -0.51 3.98 32.44
C GLU A 261 -0.46 4.60 31.03
N TYR A 262 0.71 5.07 30.61
CA TYR A 262 0.92 5.66 29.28
C TYR A 262 0.77 4.61 28.18
N ALA A 263 1.27 3.39 28.40
CA ALA A 263 1.10 2.27 27.49
C ALA A 263 -0.38 1.89 27.31
N LYS A 264 -1.19 1.91 28.39
CA LYS A 264 -2.65 1.71 28.30
C LYS A 264 -3.33 2.79 27.44
N LYS A 265 -3.02 4.08 27.66
CA LYS A 265 -3.58 5.18 26.86
C LYS A 265 -3.25 5.03 25.36
N VAL A 266 -2.01 4.66 25.04
CA VAL A 266 -1.60 4.40 23.64
C VAL A 266 -2.32 3.17 23.07
N ALA A 267 -2.45 2.09 23.84
CA ALA A 267 -3.15 0.88 23.40
C ALA A 267 -4.64 1.14 23.15
N GLU A 268 -5.31 1.90 24.00
CA GLU A 268 -6.72 2.32 23.83
C GLU A 268 -6.90 3.17 22.57
N PHE A 269 -5.96 4.09 22.29
CA PHE A 269 -5.95 4.85 21.04
C PHE A 269 -5.83 3.93 19.81
N VAL A 270 -4.87 3.00 19.82
CA VAL A 270 -4.69 2.04 18.72
C VAL A 270 -5.93 1.17 18.52
N GLU A 271 -6.48 0.61 19.61
CA GLU A 271 -7.70 -0.21 19.59
C GLU A 271 -8.88 0.57 19.02
N ARG A 272 -9.03 1.85 19.41
CA ARG A 272 -10.08 2.72 18.89
C ARG A 272 -9.94 2.97 17.39
N VAL A 273 -8.75 3.29 16.90
CA VAL A 273 -8.51 3.48 15.46
C VAL A 273 -8.82 2.20 14.69
N ILE A 274 -8.36 1.03 15.16
CA ILE A 274 -8.66 -0.24 14.51
C ILE A 274 -10.18 -0.50 14.46
N LYS A 275 -10.90 -0.22 15.55
CA LYS A 275 -12.36 -0.41 15.61
C LYS A 275 -13.12 0.53 14.68
N GLU A 276 -12.68 1.79 14.58
CA GLU A 276 -13.32 2.81 13.74
C GLU A 276 -13.04 2.57 12.24
N GLU A 277 -11.80 2.26 11.90
CA GLU A 277 -11.40 1.98 10.51
C GLU A 277 -11.84 0.59 10.04
N ASN A 278 -12.06 -0.34 10.97
CA ASN A 278 -12.47 -1.73 10.75
C ASN A 278 -11.71 -2.41 9.59
N PRO A 279 -10.36 -2.41 9.62
CA PRO A 279 -9.56 -2.94 8.52
C PRO A 279 -9.70 -4.46 8.44
N SER A 280 -9.65 -4.99 7.22
CA SER A 280 -9.71 -6.43 6.97
C SER A 280 -8.48 -7.16 7.53
N ARG A 281 -7.35 -6.46 7.69
CA ARG A 281 -6.09 -7.03 8.20
C ARG A 281 -5.30 -6.00 9.01
N VAL A 282 -4.72 -6.42 10.15
CA VAL A 282 -3.86 -5.58 10.99
C VAL A 282 -2.47 -6.19 11.13
N ILE A 283 -1.44 -5.36 10.94
CA ILE A 283 -0.03 -5.73 11.14
C ILE A 283 0.59 -4.75 12.15
N LEU A 284 1.07 -5.27 13.28
CA LEU A 284 1.71 -4.49 14.34
C LEU A 284 3.23 -4.69 14.29
N ILE A 285 3.97 -3.60 14.12
CA ILE A 285 5.43 -3.62 13.94
C ILE A 285 6.10 -2.88 15.10
N GLY A 286 6.85 -3.61 15.91
CA GLY A 286 7.63 -3.09 17.04
C GLY A 286 9.14 -3.14 16.80
N VAL A 287 9.91 -2.90 17.87
CA VAL A 287 11.37 -2.77 17.82
C VAL A 287 12.00 -3.76 18.78
N LYS A 288 12.90 -4.62 18.27
CA LYS A 288 13.60 -5.62 19.07
C LYS A 288 14.33 -4.97 20.25
N GLY A 289 14.13 -5.52 21.44
CA GLY A 289 14.77 -5.08 22.67
C GLY A 289 14.21 -3.78 23.26
N SER A 290 13.17 -3.19 22.66
CA SER A 290 12.53 -2.01 23.25
C SER A 290 11.76 -2.39 24.52
N PRO A 291 11.98 -1.68 25.64
CA PRO A 291 11.24 -1.88 26.89
C PRO A 291 9.72 -1.76 26.74
N THR A 292 9.26 -0.94 25.79
CA THR A 292 7.85 -0.67 25.56
C THR A 292 7.34 -1.30 24.26
N CYS A 293 8.11 -1.16 23.18
CA CYS A 293 7.72 -1.53 21.82
C CYS A 293 8.29 -2.89 21.38
N GLY A 294 8.92 -3.67 22.27
CA GLY A 294 9.43 -5.01 22.00
C GLY A 294 8.29 -5.98 21.75
N VAL A 295 8.37 -6.76 20.67
CA VAL A 295 7.27 -7.66 20.28
C VAL A 295 7.54 -9.08 20.77
N PHE A 296 8.79 -9.51 20.67
CA PHE A 296 9.25 -10.83 21.11
C PHE A 296 10.47 -10.73 22.01
N HIS A 297 11.20 -9.61 21.97
CA HIS A 297 12.34 -9.36 22.85
C HIS A 297 12.26 -7.98 23.50
N THR A 298 12.64 -7.91 24.77
CA THR A 298 12.74 -6.68 25.55
C THR A 298 14.08 -6.62 26.28
N THR A 299 14.39 -5.47 26.86
CA THR A 299 15.57 -5.26 27.71
C THR A 299 15.17 -5.30 29.18
N SER A 300 15.99 -5.97 29.99
CA SER A 300 15.78 -6.18 31.42
C SER A 300 17.03 -5.78 32.22
N SER A 301 16.83 -5.20 33.40
CA SER A 301 17.87 -4.89 34.38
C SER A 301 17.26 -4.79 35.79
N ASP A 302 18.10 -4.71 36.82
CA ASP A 302 17.63 -4.42 38.17
C ASP A 302 17.16 -2.94 38.24
N PRO A 303 15.88 -2.66 38.59
CA PRO A 303 15.41 -1.30 38.75
C PRO A 303 15.94 -0.60 40.01
N GLU A 304 16.51 -1.30 40.99
CA GLU A 304 17.09 -0.69 42.19
C GLU A 304 18.51 -0.13 41.95
N GLU A 305 19.24 -0.69 40.99
CA GLU A 305 20.58 -0.21 40.59
C GLU A 305 20.52 0.93 39.56
N TYR A 306 19.32 1.30 39.10
CA TYR A 306 19.14 2.31 38.08
C TYR A 306 19.37 3.74 38.62
N PRO A 307 20.20 4.58 37.95
CA PRO A 307 20.52 5.93 38.44
C PRO A 307 19.42 6.95 38.12
N TYR A 308 18.30 6.89 38.86
CA TYR A 308 17.14 7.77 38.65
C TYR A 308 17.48 9.26 38.74
N GLU A 309 18.44 9.63 39.59
CA GLU A 309 18.91 11.00 39.77
C GLU A 309 19.51 11.61 38.50
N LYS A 310 19.99 10.78 37.56
CA LYS A 310 20.59 11.23 36.29
C LYS A 310 19.57 11.51 35.19
N ILE A 311 18.28 11.24 35.39
CA ILE A 311 17.24 11.44 34.36
C ILE A 311 17.18 12.91 33.90
N GLU A 312 17.11 13.85 34.84
CA GLU A 312 17.01 15.28 34.53
C GLU A 312 18.36 15.88 34.06
N GLU A 313 19.47 15.31 34.53
CA GLU A 313 20.80 15.68 34.03
C GLU A 313 20.95 15.30 32.54
N PHE A 314 20.51 14.09 32.17
CA PHE A 314 20.62 13.58 30.81
C PHE A 314 19.95 14.47 29.77
N LYS A 315 18.84 15.13 30.14
CA LYS A 315 18.12 16.09 29.30
C LYS A 315 18.98 17.28 28.88
N LYS A 316 19.91 17.70 29.74
CA LYS A 316 20.78 18.87 29.56
C LYS A 316 22.08 18.55 28.82
N LEU A 317 22.43 17.27 28.72
CA LEU A 317 23.68 16.84 28.11
C LEU A 317 23.72 17.07 26.58
N SER A 318 24.91 17.40 26.08
CA SER A 318 25.16 17.41 24.65
C SER A 318 24.95 16.00 24.06
N LYS A 319 24.71 15.92 22.74
CA LYS A 319 24.52 14.63 22.06
C LYS A 319 25.70 13.66 22.28
N LYS A 320 26.94 14.17 22.33
CA LYS A 320 28.16 13.37 22.57
C LYS A 320 28.17 12.79 23.99
N GLU A 321 27.87 13.61 24.99
CA GLU A 321 27.81 13.18 26.39
C GLU A 321 26.67 12.18 26.63
N ARG A 322 25.50 12.41 26.02
CA ARG A 322 24.38 11.47 26.05
C ARG A 322 24.76 10.09 25.52
N PHE A 323 25.52 10.00 24.42
CA PHE A 323 25.97 8.70 23.92
C PHE A 323 26.89 7.99 24.91
N LYS A 324 27.81 8.71 25.56
CA LYS A 324 28.75 8.13 26.52
C LYS A 324 27.99 7.56 27.73
N LEU A 325 27.16 8.37 28.37
CA LEU A 325 26.39 7.97 29.55
C LEU A 325 25.37 6.87 29.22
N ALA A 326 24.70 6.96 28.06
CA ALA A 326 23.77 5.92 27.64
C ALA A 326 24.46 4.55 27.43
N THR A 327 25.68 4.54 26.88
CA THR A 327 26.44 3.31 26.73
C THR A 327 26.92 2.75 28.06
N GLU A 328 27.24 3.59 29.03
CA GLU A 328 27.61 3.16 30.39
C GLU A 328 26.45 2.46 31.08
N ILE A 329 25.27 3.09 31.11
CA ILE A 329 24.07 2.53 31.75
C ILE A 329 23.59 1.26 31.05
N ALA A 330 23.63 1.23 29.71
CA ALA A 330 23.14 0.08 28.96
C ALA A 330 24.03 -1.17 29.06
N LYS A 331 25.19 -1.12 29.74
CA LYS A 331 26.03 -2.31 29.97
C LYS A 331 25.35 -3.35 30.84
N ASP A 332 24.52 -2.90 31.78
CA ASP A 332 23.84 -3.78 32.73
C ASP A 332 22.52 -4.32 32.16
N PHE A 333 22.16 -3.92 30.94
CA PHE A 333 20.92 -4.34 30.29
C PHE A 333 21.12 -5.68 29.59
N LYS A 334 20.22 -6.62 29.89
CA LYS A 334 20.17 -7.92 29.24
C LYS A 334 19.02 -7.94 28.24
N LEU A 335 19.30 -8.39 27.03
CA LEU A 335 18.24 -8.72 26.07
C LEU A 335 17.63 -10.06 26.49
N ILE A 336 16.32 -10.08 26.70
CA ILE A 336 15.56 -11.28 27.09
C ILE A 336 14.41 -11.51 26.13
N GLU A 337 13.97 -12.76 26.03
CA GLU A 337 12.68 -13.09 25.40
C GLU A 337 11.54 -12.51 26.26
N GLY A 338 10.58 -11.86 25.59
CA GLY A 338 9.46 -11.21 26.24
C GLY A 338 9.01 -9.95 25.50
N GLU A 339 7.79 -9.53 25.84
CA GLU A 339 7.17 -8.35 25.24
C GLU A 339 7.54 -7.09 26.01
N GLY A 340 7.63 -5.97 25.30
CA GLY A 340 7.63 -4.66 25.90
C GLY A 340 6.24 -4.31 26.45
N ILE A 341 6.18 -3.36 27.39
CA ILE A 341 4.98 -3.02 28.17
C ILE A 341 3.75 -2.73 27.29
N LEU A 342 3.92 -2.02 26.16
CA LEU A 342 2.82 -1.72 25.25
C LEU A 342 2.35 -2.97 24.50
N PHE A 343 3.27 -3.80 24.00
CA PHE A 343 2.90 -4.99 23.22
C PHE A 343 2.27 -6.10 24.07
N GLU A 344 2.58 -6.18 25.37
CA GLU A 344 1.83 -7.04 26.30
C GLU A 344 0.34 -6.67 26.35
N ILE A 345 0.03 -5.38 26.27
CA ILE A 345 -1.34 -4.88 26.31
C ILE A 345 -2.00 -5.09 24.94
N LEU A 346 -1.30 -4.74 23.84
CA LEU A 346 -1.83 -4.86 22.48
C LEU A 346 -2.14 -6.32 22.11
N LYS A 347 -1.25 -7.27 22.40
CA LYS A 347 -1.45 -8.70 22.08
C LYS A 347 -2.65 -9.33 22.78
N ARG A 348 -3.06 -8.81 23.93
CA ARG A 348 -4.25 -9.27 24.65
C ARG A 348 -5.55 -8.69 24.09
N LYS A 349 -5.47 -7.58 23.35
CA LYS A 349 -6.63 -6.79 22.89
C LYS A 349 -6.87 -6.89 21.39
N ILE A 350 -5.80 -7.04 20.60
CA ILE A 350 -5.83 -6.92 19.15
C ILE A 350 -5.33 -8.23 18.54
N GLU A 351 -6.20 -8.87 17.78
CA GLU A 351 -5.81 -9.94 16.88
C GLU A 351 -5.12 -9.35 15.64
N GLY A 352 -4.02 -9.96 15.21
CA GLY A 352 -3.27 -9.48 14.07
C GLY A 352 -1.91 -10.14 13.93
N ILE A 353 -1.15 -9.66 12.94
CA ILE A 353 0.20 -10.15 12.67
C ILE A 353 1.19 -9.27 13.42
N TYR A 354 2.06 -9.88 14.22
CA TYR A 354 3.04 -9.20 15.05
C TYR A 354 4.44 -9.38 14.48
N LEU A 355 5.13 -8.28 14.18
CA LEU A 355 6.46 -8.27 13.59
C LEU A 355 7.41 -7.41 14.41
N GLU A 356 8.68 -7.81 14.41
CA GLU A 356 9.73 -7.13 15.17
C GLU A 356 10.85 -6.68 14.24
N VAL A 357 11.26 -5.41 14.34
CA VAL A 357 12.41 -4.90 13.60
C VAL A 357 13.66 -4.97 14.47
N ASP A 358 14.61 -5.80 14.03
CA ASP A 358 15.99 -5.80 14.52
C ASP A 358 16.80 -4.78 13.71
N LYS A 359 17.18 -3.68 14.35
CA LYS A 359 17.98 -2.62 13.71
C LYS A 359 19.40 -3.07 13.39
N ASP A 360 19.92 -4.08 14.09
CA ASP A 360 21.25 -4.62 13.89
C ASP A 360 21.22 -5.75 12.82
N ASN A 361 20.05 -6.36 12.57
CA ASN A 361 19.78 -7.27 11.45
C ASN A 361 18.61 -6.80 10.56
N LEU A 362 18.78 -5.62 9.97
CA LEU A 362 17.73 -4.96 9.18
C LEU A 362 17.34 -5.74 7.92
N LYS A 363 18.27 -6.46 7.29
CA LYS A 363 18.00 -7.20 6.05
C LYS A 363 16.96 -8.30 6.28
N GLU A 364 17.14 -9.10 7.32
CA GLU A 364 16.21 -10.16 7.70
C GLU A 364 14.86 -9.58 8.11
N SER A 365 14.86 -8.51 8.92
CA SER A 365 13.64 -7.79 9.31
C SER A 365 12.81 -7.34 8.09
N LEU A 366 13.46 -6.76 7.07
CA LEU A 366 12.80 -6.34 5.84
C LEU A 366 12.29 -7.51 5.01
N GLN A 367 13.00 -8.64 4.99
CA GLN A 367 12.55 -9.87 4.30
C GLN A 367 11.28 -10.42 4.97
N THR A 368 11.26 -10.48 6.30
CA THR A 368 10.09 -10.90 7.09
C THR A 368 8.89 -9.99 6.83
N ILE A 369 9.07 -8.66 6.90
CA ILE A 369 7.97 -7.72 6.59
C ILE A 369 7.51 -7.90 5.14
N SER A 370 8.45 -8.04 4.20
CA SER A 370 8.11 -8.21 2.78
C SER A 370 7.32 -9.49 2.53
N TYR A 371 7.61 -10.60 3.23
CA TYR A 371 6.88 -11.86 3.08
C TYR A 371 5.36 -11.69 3.30
N TYR A 372 4.98 -10.85 4.27
CA TYR A 372 3.58 -10.54 4.56
C TYR A 372 2.92 -9.59 3.54
N PHE A 373 3.72 -8.94 2.68
CA PHE A 373 3.25 -8.07 1.61
C PHE A 373 3.30 -8.72 0.22
N THR A 374 4.23 -9.64 0.00
CA THR A 374 4.43 -10.33 -1.28
C THR A 374 3.56 -11.57 -1.43
N SER A 375 2.84 -11.99 -0.39
CA SER A 375 1.99 -13.20 -0.39
C SER A 375 0.87 -13.18 -1.45
N LEU A 376 0.71 -12.06 -2.17
CA LEU A 376 -0.29 -11.84 -3.22
C LEU A 376 0.32 -11.54 -4.60
N LYS A 377 1.59 -11.92 -4.83
CA LYS A 377 2.25 -11.81 -6.14
C LYS A 377 3.53 -12.65 -6.27
N PRO A 378 3.81 -13.28 -7.42
CA PRO A 378 2.93 -14.05 -8.31
C PRO A 378 2.57 -15.43 -7.75
#